data_AF-A0AAI8MJH2-F1
#
_entry.id   AF-A0AAI8MJH2-F1
#
_cell.length_a   1.000
_cell.length_b   1.000
_cell.length_c   1.000
_cell.angle_alpha   90.00
_cell.angle_beta   90.00
_cell.angle_gamma   90.00
#
_symmetry.space_group_name_H-M   'P 1'
#
loop_
_entity.id
_entity.type
_entity.pdbx_description
1 polymer ?
#
loop_
_entity_poly.entity_id
_entity_poly.type
_entity_poly.pdbx_seq_one_letter_code
_entity_poly.pdbx_strand_id
1 'polypeptide(L)' 'MKHKPTNVFELKELVRNEKINLGDIDTSNVGSFGLLFQNSTRKDFSGIETWDTSNVTYMVGTFSGAKHFNQDISS' A
#
# COMPACT_ATOMS: atom_id res chain seq x y z
N MET A 1 2.54 -3.56 -16.68
CA MET A 1 1.12 -3.11 -16.74
C MET A 1 0.73 -2.77 -15.31
N LYS A 2 0.24 -1.55 -15.04
CA LYS A 2 -0.11 -1.17 -13.66
C LYS A 2 -1.42 -1.84 -13.23
N HIS A 3 -1.43 -2.44 -12.04
CA HIS A 3 -2.65 -2.88 -11.37
C HIS A 3 -3.46 -1.65 -10.93
N LYS A 4 -4.79 -1.68 -11.08
CA LYS A 4 -5.66 -0.52 -10.81
C LYS A 4 -6.79 -0.89 -9.85
N PRO A 5 -6.49 -1.09 -8.55
CA PRO A 5 -7.54 -1.32 -7.57
C PRO A 5 -8.45 -0.10 -7.46
N THR A 6 -9.73 -0.34 -7.20
CA THR A 6 -10.77 0.69 -7.03
C THR A 6 -11.24 0.81 -5.58
N ASN A 7 -10.78 -0.08 -4.70
CA ASN A 7 -11.13 -0.10 -3.29
C ASN A 7 -10.01 -0.73 -2.45
N VAL A 8 -10.12 -0.57 -1.12
CA VAL A 8 -9.11 -1.06 -0.17
C VAL A 8 -8.98 -2.58 -0.19
N PHE A 9 -10.04 -3.34 -0.51
CA PHE A 9 -10.00 -4.79 -0.53
C PHE A 9 -9.13 -5.31 -1.67
N GLU A 10 -9.35 -4.77 -2.88
CA GLU A 10 -8.52 -5.07 -4.06
C GLU A 10 -7.06 -4.69 -3.81
N LEU A 11 -6.82 -3.48 -3.27
CA LEU A 11 -5.47 -3.04 -2.93
C LEU A 11 -4.84 -3.98 -1.90
N LYS A 12 -5.60 -4.45 -0.90
CA LYS A 12 -5.11 -5.37 0.12
C LYS A 12 -4.68 -6.73 -0.44
N GLU A 13 -5.38 -7.24 -1.46
CA GLU A 13 -4.98 -8.46 -2.15
C GLU A 13 -3.67 -8.27 -2.93
N LEU A 14 -3.49 -7.11 -3.58
CA LEU A 14 -2.28 -6.81 -4.33
C LEU A 14 -1.05 -6.67 -3.42
N VAL A 15 -1.16 -5.94 -2.31
CA VAL A 15 -0.02 -5.69 -1.41
C VAL A 15 0.45 -6.95 -0.68
N ARG A 16 -0.45 -7.91 -0.44
CA ARG A 16 -0.14 -9.22 0.15
C ARG A 16 0.66 -10.13 -0.78
N ASN A 17 0.58 -9.90 -2.09
CA ASN A 17 1.33 -10.66 -3.07
C ASN A 17 2.77 -10.14 -3.16
N GLU A 18 3.70 -10.86 -2.52
CA GLU A 18 5.13 -10.50 -2.52
C GLU A 18 5.79 -10.52 -3.91
N LYS A 19 5.14 -11.11 -4.93
CA LYS A 19 5.63 -11.08 -6.31
C LYS A 19 5.31 -9.78 -7.05
N ILE A 20 4.38 -8.97 -6.54
CA ILE A 20 4.00 -7.68 -7.13
C ILE A 20 4.90 -6.61 -6.53
N ASN A 21 5.58 -5.82 -7.37
CA ASN A 21 6.26 -4.61 -6.92
C ASN A 21 5.22 -3.53 -6.58
N LEU A 22 5.41 -2.78 -5.48
CA LEU A 22 4.38 -1.82 -5.05
C LEU A 22 4.25 -0.64 -6.02
N GLY A 23 5.30 -0.29 -6.77
CA GLY A 23 5.26 0.75 -7.81
C GLY A 23 4.49 0.35 -9.08
N ASP A 24 4.17 -0.94 -9.23
CA ASP A 24 3.28 -1.43 -10.28
C ASP A 24 1.79 -1.29 -9.92
N ILE A 25 1.46 -0.70 -8.78
CA ILE A 25 0.10 -0.46 -8.32
C ILE A 25 -0.24 1.02 -8.48
N ASP A 26 -1.28 1.30 -9.26
CA ASP A 26 -1.86 2.64 -9.40
C ASP A 26 -2.91 2.85 -8.30
N THR A 27 -2.56 3.61 -7.26
CA THR A 27 -3.42 3.85 -6.09
C THR A 27 -4.38 5.03 -6.25
N SER A 28 -4.33 5.75 -7.37
CA SER A 28 -5.06 7.02 -7.57
C SER A 28 -6.57 6.93 -7.40
N ASN A 29 -7.15 5.73 -7.56
CA ASN A 29 -8.59 5.45 -7.45
C ASN A 29 -9.02 4.87 -6.09
N VAL A 30 -8.13 4.77 -5.10
CA VAL A 30 -8.44 4.17 -3.78
C VAL A 30 -8.49 5.25 -2.70
N GLY A 31 -9.68 5.50 -2.14
CA GLY A 31 -9.86 6.55 -1.12
C GLY A 31 -9.49 6.17 0.33
N SER A 32 -9.13 4.90 0.58
CA SER A 32 -8.82 4.40 1.94
C SER A 32 -7.69 3.37 1.91
N PHE A 33 -6.68 3.58 2.76
CA PHE A 33 -5.56 2.66 3.03
C PHE A 33 -5.64 2.03 4.42
N GLY A 34 -6.84 2.01 5.03
CA GLY A 34 -7.04 1.47 6.38
C GLY A 34 -6.54 0.02 6.51
N LEU A 35 -5.68 -0.22 7.51
CA LEU A 35 -5.15 -1.55 7.85
C LEU A 35 -4.46 -2.30 6.68
N LEU A 36 -3.93 -1.57 5.70
CA LEU A 36 -3.46 -2.16 4.44
C LEU A 36 -2.28 -3.13 4.63
N PHE A 37 -1.32 -2.75 5.48
CA PHE A 37 -0.16 -3.57 5.87
C PHE A 37 -0.24 -4.03 7.33
N GLN A 38 -1.44 -4.09 7.91
CA GLN A 38 -1.59 -4.54 9.30
C GLN A 38 -1.00 -5.94 9.47
N ASN A 39 -0.06 -6.08 10.42
CA ASN A 39 0.68 -7.31 10.70
C ASN A 39 1.39 -7.92 9.48
N SER A 40 1.72 -7.11 8.46
CA SER A 40 2.37 -7.57 7.25
C SER A 40 3.78 -8.11 7.55
N THR A 41 4.10 -9.27 6.96
CA THR A 41 5.46 -9.85 6.95
C THR A 41 6.19 -9.61 5.63
N ARG A 42 5.60 -8.83 4.71
CA ARG A 42 6.22 -8.42 3.45
C ARG A 42 7.56 -7.76 3.73
N LYS A 43 8.62 -8.14 3.00
CA LYS A 43 9.98 -7.61 3.20
C LYS A 43 10.34 -6.44 2.29
N ASP A 44 9.87 -6.48 1.05
CA ASP A 44 10.19 -5.49 0.03
C ASP A 44 9.05 -4.49 -0.14
N PHE A 45 9.27 -3.24 0.26
CA PHE A 45 8.33 -2.13 0.13
C PHE A 45 8.71 -1.15 -1.00
N SER A 46 9.68 -1.49 -1.85
CA SER A 46 10.07 -0.62 -2.97
C SER A 46 8.90 -0.27 -3.87
N GLY A 47 8.86 0.99 -4.32
CA GLY A 47 7.81 1.54 -5.15
C GLY A 47 6.62 2.11 -4.37
N ILE A 48 6.55 1.92 -3.04
CA ILE A 48 5.50 2.53 -2.22
C ILE A 48 5.58 4.06 -2.20
N GLU A 49 6.78 4.62 -2.36
CA GLU A 49 7.05 6.06 -2.46
C GLU A 49 6.40 6.71 -3.70
N THR A 50 5.96 5.89 -4.66
CA THR A 50 5.27 6.37 -5.88
C THR A 50 3.75 6.44 -5.72
N TRP A 51 3.22 6.00 -4.58
CA TRP A 51 1.77 5.94 -4.37
C TRP A 51 1.18 7.34 -4.23
N ASP A 52 0.14 7.59 -5.02
CA ASP A 52 -0.67 8.79 -4.90
C ASP A 52 -1.60 8.65 -3.68
N THR A 53 -1.40 9.53 -2.70
CA THR A 53 -2.18 9.63 -1.48
C THR A 53 -3.14 10.82 -1.46
N SER A 54 -3.20 11.61 -2.54
CA SER A 54 -3.96 12.87 -2.61
C SER A 54 -5.47 12.69 -2.40
N ASN A 55 -6.02 11.56 -2.81
CA ASN A 55 -7.45 11.21 -2.65
C ASN A 55 -7.72 10.33 -1.41
N VAL A 56 -6.69 9.97 -0.64
CA VAL A 56 -6.82 9.06 0.51
C VAL A 56 -7.28 9.84 1.74
N THR A 57 -8.40 9.43 2.33
CA THR A 57 -8.97 10.09 3.52
C THR A 57 -8.87 9.25 4.79
N TYR A 58 -8.52 7.96 4.67
CA TYR A 58 -8.40 7.03 5.79
C TYR A 58 -7.08 6.24 5.72
N MET A 59 -6.19 6.46 6.68
CA MET A 59 -4.91 5.74 6.83
C MET A 59 -4.74 5.09 8.21
N VAL A 60 -5.85 4.84 8.91
CA VAL A 60 -5.83 4.29 10.27
C VAL A 60 -5.15 2.91 10.26
N GLY A 61 -4.10 2.79 11.05
CA GLY A 61 -3.38 1.53 11.27
C GLY A 61 -2.75 0.91 10.01
N THR A 62 -2.53 1.69 8.95
CA THR A 62 -1.99 1.21 7.67
C THR A 62 -0.73 0.37 7.84
N PHE A 63 0.19 0.76 8.72
CA PHE A 63 1.45 0.05 9.00
C PHE A 63 1.49 -0.61 10.39
N SER A 64 0.36 -0.74 11.09
CA SER A 64 0.32 -1.29 12.44
C SER A 64 0.85 -2.74 12.45
N GLY A 65 1.95 -2.98 13.16
CA GLY A 65 2.59 -4.29 13.21
C GLY A 65 3.26 -4.74 11.90
N ALA A 66 3.46 -3.86 10.92
CA ALA A 66 4.20 -4.18 9.69
C ALA A 66 5.68 -4.43 10.01
N LYS A 67 6.08 -5.70 10.08
CA LYS A 67 7.35 -6.13 10.71
C LYS A 67 8.60 -5.58 10.05
N HIS A 68 8.56 -5.36 8.74
CA HIS A 68 9.72 -4.98 7.94
C HIS A 68 9.57 -3.58 7.29
N PHE A 69 8.53 -2.82 7.64
CA PHE A 69 8.38 -1.47 7.10
C PHE A 69 9.36 -0.51 7.77
N ASN A 70 10.25 0.08 6.97
CA ASN A 70 11.25 1.07 7.40
C ASN A 70 11.58 2.07 6.28
N GLN A 71 10.59 2.38 5.43
CA GLN A 71 10.76 3.36 4.36
C GLN A 71 10.63 4.77 4.93
N ASP A 72 11.30 5.73 4.27
CA ASP A 72 11.06 7.15 4.54
C ASP A 72 9.60 7.49 4.22
N ILE A 73 8.96 8.24 5.11
CA ILE A 73 7.57 8.69 5.01
C ILE A 73 7.47 10.19 4.80
N SER A 74 8.60 10.88 4.59
CA SER A 74 8.61 12.27 4.17
C SER A 74 7.94 12.42 2.79
N SER A 75 7.28 13.56 2.58
CA SER A 75 6.60 13.95 1.34
C SER A 75 7.07 15.32 0.89
#